data_AF-A0A9X3YDJ6-F1
#
_entry.id   AF-A0A9X3YDJ6-F1
#
_cell.length_a   1.000
_cell.length_b   1.000
_cell.length_c   1.000
_cell.angle_alpha   90.00
_cell.angle_beta   90.00
_cell.angle_gamma   90.00
#
_symmetry.space_group_name_H-M   'P 1'
#
loop_
_entity.id
_entity.type
_entity.pdbx_description
1 polymer ?
#
loop_
_entity_poly.entity_id
_entity_poly.type
_entity_poly.pdbx_seq_one_letter_code
_entity_poly.pdbx_strand_id
1 'polypeptide(L)'
;MKTRLQHPLYLVALSSALISVSANAIPPVRAVDVKSFDVGGVKMGMSIEEAQAAMQKNFGIKPAQIRASKSMESQTPSIVTGSQQIIHLVYEENGTRMQVSFEPRVPYNKSNPMAVSHVTYEIPWTKENEVNMVEAALKKYGPVSTGGVFPVWCEKPMPTSGMGCESGTASLTMGNTKINLIDPAWQNAVINYMNQQKKTKPML
;
A
#
# COMPACT_ATOMS: atom_id res chain seq x y z
N MET A 1 20.65 -16.38 82.86
CA MET A 1 21.07 -15.85 81.54
C MET A 1 20.49 -16.73 80.45
N LYS A 2 20.03 -16.09 79.37
CA LYS A 2 19.55 -16.59 78.06
C LYS A 2 20.22 -17.94 77.64
N THR A 3 19.58 -18.88 76.92
CA THR A 3 18.80 -18.69 75.68
C THR A 3 18.12 -20.03 75.28
N ARG A 4 16.86 -20.01 74.83
CA ARG A 4 16.25 -21.08 74.01
C ARG A 4 16.76 -20.95 72.57
N LEU A 5 17.09 -22.07 71.91
CA LEU A 5 17.11 -22.13 70.44
C LEU A 5 16.19 -23.26 69.98
N GLN A 6 14.99 -22.88 69.52
CA GLN A 6 14.15 -23.68 68.64
C GLN A 6 14.65 -23.48 67.20
N HIS A 7 14.91 -24.56 66.48
CA HIS A 7 15.16 -24.51 65.04
C HIS A 7 13.93 -25.07 64.30
N PRO A 8 13.22 -24.27 63.49
CA PRO A 8 12.34 -24.82 62.47
C PRO A 8 13.15 -24.97 61.16
N LEU A 9 13.20 -26.19 60.65
CA LEU A 9 13.70 -26.48 59.30
C LEU A 9 12.64 -26.01 58.30
N TYR A 10 12.96 -24.93 57.57
CA TYR A 10 12.13 -24.39 56.51
C TYR A 10 12.20 -25.31 55.27
N LEU A 11 11.04 -25.82 54.86
CA LEU A 11 10.82 -26.46 53.55
C LEU A 11 10.88 -25.37 52.46
N VAL A 12 11.95 -25.36 51.67
CA VAL A 12 12.05 -24.53 50.47
C VAL A 12 11.47 -25.31 49.29
N ALA A 13 10.23 -25.00 48.92
CA ALA A 13 9.62 -25.49 47.69
C ALA A 13 10.13 -24.65 46.50
N LEU A 14 11.09 -25.17 45.73
CA LEU A 14 11.47 -24.58 44.45
C LEU A 14 10.31 -24.75 43.45
N SER A 15 9.56 -23.67 43.25
CA SER A 15 8.57 -23.58 42.18
C SER A 15 9.30 -23.28 40.87
N SER A 16 9.54 -24.30 40.07
CA SER A 16 10.06 -24.16 38.70
C SER A 16 9.00 -23.48 37.83
N ALA A 17 9.10 -22.17 37.68
CA ALA A 17 8.32 -21.42 36.69
C ALA A 17 8.83 -21.80 35.28
N LEU A 18 8.06 -22.62 34.58
CA LEU A 18 8.22 -22.87 33.15
C LEU A 18 7.98 -21.55 32.41
N ILE A 19 9.06 -20.87 32.03
CA ILE A 19 9.00 -19.76 31.08
C ILE A 19 8.70 -20.39 29.72
N SER A 20 7.42 -20.41 29.35
CA SER A 20 6.99 -20.74 27.99
C SER A 20 7.52 -19.65 27.05
N VAL A 21 8.62 -19.97 26.37
CA VAL A 21 9.11 -19.20 25.23
C VAL A 21 8.03 -19.28 24.16
N SER A 22 7.32 -18.18 23.95
CA SER A 22 6.37 -18.04 22.85
C SER A 22 7.14 -18.22 21.54
N ALA A 23 6.89 -19.36 20.87
CA ALA A 23 7.33 -19.59 19.52
C ALA A 23 6.86 -18.42 18.65
N ASN A 24 7.75 -17.89 17.80
CA ASN A 24 7.42 -16.87 16.80
C ASN A 24 6.30 -17.39 15.91
N ALA A 25 5.05 -17.11 16.27
CA ALA A 25 3.89 -17.45 15.47
C ALA A 25 4.01 -16.67 14.16
N ILE A 26 3.96 -17.38 13.05
CA ILE A 26 3.79 -16.77 11.73
C ILE A 26 2.58 -15.85 11.83
N PRO A 27 2.68 -14.55 11.47
CA PRO A 27 1.56 -13.63 11.55
C PRO A 27 0.33 -14.26 10.87
N PRO A 28 -0.84 -14.28 11.52
CA PRO A 28 -2.02 -14.89 10.94
C PRO A 28 -2.33 -14.19 9.62
N VAL A 29 -2.54 -15.00 8.57
CA VAL A 29 -2.95 -14.52 7.26
C VAL A 29 -4.27 -13.77 7.41
N ARG A 30 -4.30 -12.47 7.08
CA ARG A 30 -5.49 -11.62 7.26
C ARG A 30 -5.77 -10.73 6.06
N ALA A 31 -7.02 -10.69 5.64
CA ALA A 31 -7.50 -9.69 4.71
C ALA A 31 -7.68 -8.33 5.41
N VAL A 32 -7.45 -7.24 4.66
CA VAL A 32 -7.69 -5.86 5.11
C VAL A 32 -8.35 -5.05 4.02
N ASP A 33 -9.13 -4.04 4.38
CA ASP A 33 -9.72 -3.12 3.41
C ASP A 33 -8.67 -2.12 2.91
N VAL A 34 -7.83 -2.58 1.98
CA VAL A 34 -6.77 -1.76 1.36
C VAL A 34 -7.34 -0.57 0.59
N LYS A 35 -8.56 -0.70 0.03
CA LYS A 35 -9.18 0.39 -0.76
C LYS A 35 -9.54 1.60 0.10
N SER A 36 -9.70 1.41 1.42
CA SER A 36 -9.87 2.52 2.36
C SER A 36 -8.58 3.32 2.64
N PHE A 37 -7.41 2.74 2.35
CA PHE A 37 -6.11 3.33 2.66
C PHE A 37 -5.80 4.53 1.77
N ASP A 38 -4.92 5.39 2.29
CA ASP A 38 -4.31 6.50 1.56
C ASP A 38 -2.80 6.47 1.73
N VAL A 39 -2.05 6.91 0.72
CA VAL A 39 -0.61 7.21 0.83
C VAL A 39 -0.43 8.69 0.58
N GLY A 40 0.15 9.42 1.54
CA GLY A 40 0.30 10.88 1.44
C GLY A 40 -1.04 11.63 1.23
N GLY A 41 -2.14 11.11 1.80
CA GLY A 41 -3.48 11.67 1.63
C GLY A 41 -4.20 11.23 0.34
N VAL A 42 -3.51 10.58 -0.60
CA VAL A 42 -4.08 10.17 -1.89
C VAL A 42 -4.66 8.75 -1.79
N LYS A 43 -5.93 8.61 -2.19
CA LYS A 43 -6.68 7.34 -2.20
C LYS A 43 -6.91 6.84 -3.61
N MET A 44 -7.09 5.52 -3.73
CA MET A 44 -7.55 4.90 -4.97
C MET A 44 -8.89 5.51 -5.40
N GLY A 45 -9.08 5.70 -6.71
CA GLY A 45 -10.32 6.23 -7.25
C GLY A 45 -10.50 7.75 -7.17
N MET A 46 -9.60 8.51 -6.55
CA MET A 46 -9.64 9.99 -6.59
C MET A 46 -9.51 10.53 -8.02
N SER A 47 -10.08 11.70 -8.29
CA SER A 47 -9.83 12.46 -9.52
C SER A 47 -8.41 13.04 -9.54
N ILE A 48 -8.02 13.63 -10.67
CA ILE A 48 -6.72 14.32 -10.81
C ILE A 48 -6.64 15.50 -9.82
N GLU A 49 -7.70 16.31 -9.73
CA GLU A 49 -7.78 17.49 -8.88
C GLU A 49 -7.77 17.12 -7.40
N GLU A 50 -8.52 16.08 -7.02
CA GLU A 50 -8.54 15.55 -5.65
C GLU A 50 -7.15 15.04 -5.22
N ALA A 51 -6.49 14.28 -6.10
CA ALA A 51 -5.13 13.79 -5.84
C ALA A 51 -4.13 14.94 -5.74
N GLN A 52 -4.20 15.93 -6.63
CA GLN A 52 -3.31 17.10 -6.59
C GLN A 52 -3.53 17.91 -5.29
N ALA A 53 -4.77 18.08 -4.85
CA ALA A 53 -5.10 18.78 -3.60
C ALA A 53 -4.59 17.99 -2.38
N ALA A 54 -4.75 16.67 -2.37
CA ALA A 54 -4.23 15.81 -1.32
C ALA A 54 -2.70 15.89 -1.21
N MET A 55 -1.99 15.84 -2.34
CA MET A 55 -0.53 16.02 -2.39
C MET A 55 -0.10 17.39 -1.86
N GLN A 56 -0.75 18.48 -2.30
CA GLN A 56 -0.46 19.83 -1.82
C GLN A 56 -0.61 19.93 -0.30
N LYS A 57 -1.73 19.43 0.23
CA LYS A 57 -2.01 19.44 1.66
C LYS A 57 -1.00 18.62 2.45
N ASN A 58 -0.65 17.43 1.96
CA ASN A 58 0.23 16.51 2.67
C ASN A 58 1.67 17.02 2.75
N PHE A 59 2.20 17.59 1.66
CA PHE A 59 3.58 18.08 1.63
C PHE A 59 3.72 19.58 1.97
N GLY A 60 2.61 20.31 2.12
CA GLY A 60 2.64 21.76 2.32
C GLY A 60 3.20 22.51 1.11
N ILE A 61 2.99 21.98 -0.10
CA ILE A 61 3.59 22.49 -1.35
C ILE A 61 2.57 23.24 -2.20
N LYS A 62 3.08 24.08 -3.11
CA LYS A 62 2.28 24.79 -4.11
C LYS A 62 1.96 23.88 -5.30
N PRO A 63 0.86 24.11 -6.04
CA PRO A 63 0.50 23.33 -7.23
C PRO A 63 1.65 23.19 -8.25
N ALA A 64 2.45 24.24 -8.44
CA ALA A 64 3.55 24.27 -9.41
C ALA A 64 4.70 23.30 -9.10
N GLN A 65 4.80 22.80 -7.86
CA GLN A 65 5.78 21.78 -7.46
C GLN A 65 5.32 20.35 -7.84
N ILE A 66 4.07 20.19 -8.26
CA ILE A 66 3.52 18.93 -8.77
C ILE A 66 3.46 19.02 -10.29
N ARG A 67 4.20 18.16 -10.98
CA ARG A 67 4.25 18.13 -12.45
C ARG A 67 3.47 16.95 -13.01
N ALA A 68 2.76 17.17 -14.11
CA ALA A 68 2.28 16.07 -14.93
C ALA A 68 3.47 15.40 -15.65
N SER A 69 3.51 14.07 -15.70
CA SER A 69 4.52 13.36 -16.49
C SER A 69 4.34 13.66 -17.98
N LYS A 70 5.47 13.84 -18.68
CA LYS A 70 5.54 13.99 -20.14
C LYS A 70 5.95 12.69 -20.83
N SER A 71 5.74 11.52 -20.21
CA SER A 71 5.98 10.22 -20.87
C SER A 71 5.16 10.09 -22.16
N MET A 72 5.60 9.24 -23.09
CA MET A 72 4.91 9.04 -24.38
C MET A 72 3.44 8.61 -24.18
N GLU A 73 3.18 7.77 -23.18
CA GLU A 73 1.83 7.36 -22.78
C GLU A 73 0.95 8.55 -22.36
N SER A 74 1.53 9.58 -21.74
CA SER A 74 0.81 10.82 -21.42
C SER A 74 0.51 11.66 -22.66
N GLN A 75 1.12 11.38 -23.81
CA GLN A 75 1.03 12.18 -25.04
C GLN A 75 0.04 11.61 -26.06
N THR A 76 -0.39 10.36 -25.89
CA THR A 76 -1.34 9.70 -26.79
C THR A 76 -2.76 9.72 -26.22
N PRO A 77 -3.78 9.99 -27.04
CA PRO A 77 -5.17 9.87 -26.60
C PRO A 77 -5.50 8.43 -26.18
N SER A 78 -6.17 8.27 -25.03
CA SER A 78 -6.71 6.97 -24.65
C SER A 78 -7.94 6.66 -25.51
N ILE A 79 -8.09 5.40 -25.91
CA ILE A 79 -9.27 4.92 -26.65
C ILE A 79 -10.55 5.04 -25.79
N VAL A 80 -10.41 5.03 -24.46
CA VAL A 80 -11.54 5.22 -23.53
C VAL A 80 -12.00 6.68 -23.50
N THR A 81 -11.06 7.62 -23.43
CA THR A 81 -11.37 9.05 -23.23
C THR A 81 -11.44 9.85 -24.54
N GLY A 82 -10.93 9.29 -25.64
CA GLY A 82 -10.82 9.96 -26.94
C GLY A 82 -9.92 11.20 -26.94
N SER A 83 -9.13 11.41 -25.88
CA SER A 83 -8.33 12.63 -25.67
C SER A 83 -7.08 12.34 -24.83
N GLN A 84 -6.08 13.20 -24.96
CA GLN A 84 -4.89 13.16 -24.11
C GLN A 84 -5.27 13.46 -22.66
N GLN A 85 -4.75 12.68 -21.71
CA GLN A 85 -5.06 12.80 -20.29
C GLN A 85 -3.78 12.80 -19.45
N ILE A 86 -3.88 13.34 -18.24
CA ILE A 86 -2.80 13.22 -17.25
C ILE A 86 -2.84 11.80 -16.70
N ILE A 87 -1.82 11.00 -17.03
CA ILE A 87 -1.67 9.63 -16.51
C ILE A 87 -0.77 9.55 -15.28
N HIS A 88 0.08 10.56 -15.04
CA HIS A 88 0.84 10.67 -13.80
C HIS A 88 0.96 12.11 -13.31
N LEU A 89 0.81 12.30 -12.01
CA LEU A 89 1.29 13.46 -11.26
C LEU A 89 2.53 13.05 -10.46
N VAL A 90 3.55 13.91 -10.46
CA VAL A 90 4.82 13.65 -9.78
C VAL A 90 5.19 14.86 -8.94
N TYR A 91 5.51 14.61 -7.68
CA TYR A 91 6.23 15.53 -6.80
C TYR A 91 7.59 14.92 -6.48
N GLU A 92 8.64 15.74 -6.51
CA GLU A 92 10.01 15.32 -6.17
C GLU A 92 10.80 16.50 -5.62
N GLU A 93 11.35 16.33 -4.42
CA GLU A 93 12.12 17.36 -3.72
C GLU A 93 13.02 16.71 -2.67
N ASN A 94 14.31 17.09 -2.65
CA ASN A 94 15.29 16.59 -1.66
C ASN A 94 15.33 15.05 -1.51
N GLY A 95 15.15 14.33 -2.64
CA GLY A 95 15.12 12.87 -2.69
C GLY A 95 13.85 12.22 -2.14
N THR A 96 12.88 12.99 -1.67
CA THR A 96 11.50 12.53 -1.48
C THR A 96 10.78 12.58 -2.81
N ARG A 97 10.07 11.51 -3.17
CA ARG A 97 9.30 11.44 -4.40
C ARG A 97 7.94 10.80 -4.15
N MET A 98 6.90 11.41 -4.73
CA MET A 98 5.58 10.81 -4.82
C MET A 98 5.11 10.82 -6.28
N GLN A 99 4.67 9.67 -6.76
CA GLN A 99 4.05 9.53 -8.07
C GLN A 99 2.65 8.96 -7.90
N VAL A 100 1.66 9.66 -8.45
CA VAL A 100 0.28 9.21 -8.53
C VAL A 100 0.00 8.87 -9.99
N SER A 101 -0.44 7.64 -10.24
CA SER A 101 -0.80 7.16 -11.57
C SER A 101 -2.30 6.99 -11.70
N PHE A 102 -2.80 7.27 -12.89
CA PHE A 102 -4.22 7.31 -13.19
C PHE A 102 -4.57 6.36 -14.33
N GLU A 103 -5.75 5.76 -14.23
CA GLU A 103 -6.38 4.99 -15.30
C GLU A 103 -7.71 5.67 -15.69
N PRO A 104 -8.12 5.58 -16.96
CA PRO A 104 -9.46 6.00 -17.37
C PRO A 104 -10.55 5.27 -16.59
N ARG A 105 -11.61 5.99 -16.23
CA ARG A 105 -12.82 5.36 -15.69
C ARG A 105 -13.55 4.60 -16.78
N VAL A 106 -13.96 3.38 -16.44
CA VAL A 106 -14.82 2.53 -17.27
C VAL A 106 -16.00 2.10 -16.40
N PRO A 107 -17.25 2.45 -16.75
CA PRO A 107 -17.68 3.22 -17.92
C PRO A 107 -17.17 4.67 -17.92
N TYR A 108 -17.00 5.25 -19.11
CA TYR A 108 -16.46 6.59 -19.28
C TYR A 108 -17.35 7.64 -18.60
N ASN A 109 -16.73 8.45 -17.73
CA ASN A 109 -17.37 9.59 -17.07
C ASN A 109 -16.70 10.89 -17.53
N LYS A 110 -17.41 11.66 -18.37
CA LYS A 110 -16.86 12.91 -18.93
C LYS A 110 -16.51 13.98 -17.88
N SER A 111 -17.23 14.04 -16.75
CA SER A 111 -16.95 15.03 -15.70
C SER A 111 -15.87 14.59 -14.71
N ASN A 112 -15.47 13.32 -14.75
CA ASN A 112 -14.41 12.75 -13.91
C ASN A 112 -13.75 11.58 -14.67
N PRO A 113 -12.95 11.88 -15.71
CA PRO A 113 -12.54 10.87 -16.71
C PRO A 113 -11.49 9.90 -16.21
N MET A 114 -10.72 10.28 -15.19
CA MET A 114 -9.57 9.54 -14.68
C MET A 114 -9.75 9.19 -13.21
N ALA A 115 -9.13 8.09 -12.79
CA ALA A 115 -9.14 7.61 -11.42
C ALA A 115 -7.73 7.20 -10.99
N VAL A 116 -7.33 7.56 -9.77
CA VAL A 116 -6.08 7.05 -9.18
C VAL A 116 -6.12 5.53 -9.14
N SER A 117 -5.12 4.88 -9.74
CA SER A 117 -4.96 3.42 -9.79
C SER A 117 -3.74 2.91 -9.05
N HIS A 118 -2.73 3.77 -8.88
CA HIS A 118 -1.48 3.43 -8.23
C HIS A 118 -0.82 4.67 -7.63
N VAL A 119 -0.41 4.58 -6.38
CA VAL A 119 0.39 5.60 -5.69
C VAL A 119 1.71 5.00 -5.25
N THR A 120 2.80 5.64 -5.63
CA THR A 120 4.15 5.35 -5.17
C THR A 120 4.64 6.51 -4.33
N TYR A 121 5.19 6.22 -3.14
CA TYR A 121 5.89 7.21 -2.32
C TYR A 121 7.22 6.63 -1.85
N GLU A 122 8.28 7.41 -1.96
CA GLU A 122 9.62 7.02 -1.57
C GLU A 122 10.40 8.18 -0.96
N ILE A 123 11.29 7.86 -0.02
CA ILE A 123 12.24 8.77 0.60
C ILE A 123 13.67 8.21 0.44
N PRO A 124 14.72 9.04 0.62
CA PRO A 124 16.10 8.57 0.49
C PRO A 124 16.38 7.37 1.39
N TRP A 125 17.09 6.39 0.84
CA TRP A 125 17.43 5.19 1.59
C TRP A 125 18.47 5.50 2.67
N THR A 126 18.09 5.23 3.92
CA THR A 126 18.98 5.01 5.06
C THR A 126 18.35 3.93 5.93
N LYS A 127 19.14 3.27 6.79
CA LYS A 127 18.58 2.27 7.71
C LYS A 127 17.56 2.88 8.67
N GLU A 128 17.82 4.09 9.13
CA GLU A 128 16.92 4.86 10.00
C GLU A 128 15.60 5.19 9.29
N ASN A 129 15.65 5.66 8.04
CA ASN A 129 14.46 5.96 7.25
C ASN A 129 13.61 4.71 6.97
N GLU A 130 14.25 3.57 6.73
CA GLU A 130 13.54 2.29 6.57
C GLU A 130 12.77 1.93 7.84
N VAL A 131 13.43 1.98 9.01
CA VAL A 131 12.79 1.67 10.31
C VAL A 131 11.63 2.64 10.58
N ASN A 132 11.87 3.94 10.44
CA ASN A 132 10.85 4.97 10.66
C ASN A 132 9.65 4.80 9.71
N MET A 133 9.89 4.43 8.45
CA MET A 133 8.82 4.22 7.49
C MET A 133 8.00 2.97 7.83
N VAL A 134 8.64 1.87 8.24
CA VAL A 134 7.94 0.64 8.67
C VAL A 134 7.09 0.91 9.90
N GLU A 135 7.63 1.59 10.91
CA GLU A 135 6.89 1.96 12.12
C GLU A 135 5.69 2.86 11.80
N ALA A 136 5.88 3.88 10.96
CA ALA A 136 4.81 4.77 10.53
C ALA A 136 3.71 4.02 9.77
N ALA A 137 4.08 3.08 8.90
CA ALA A 137 3.13 2.28 8.14
C ALA A 137 2.35 1.32 9.04
N LEU A 138 3.01 0.61 9.97
CA LEU A 138 2.34 -0.26 10.94
C LEU A 138 1.39 0.52 11.84
N LYS A 139 1.78 1.73 12.26
CA LYS A 139 0.92 2.63 13.04
C LYS A 139 -0.31 3.08 12.24
N LYS A 140 -0.15 3.36 10.94
CA LYS A 140 -1.22 3.88 10.09
C LYS A 140 -2.18 2.81 9.58
N TYR A 141 -1.65 1.69 9.10
CA TYR A 141 -2.43 0.64 8.42
C TYR A 141 -2.68 -0.59 9.29
N GLY A 142 -2.09 -0.62 10.49
CA GLY A 142 -2.18 -1.75 11.40
C GLY A 142 -1.26 -2.92 10.99
N PRO A 143 -1.46 -4.11 11.58
CA PRO A 143 -0.63 -5.29 11.32
C PRO A 143 -0.61 -5.70 9.85
N VAL A 144 0.48 -6.27 9.36
CA VAL A 144 0.57 -6.79 7.99
C VAL A 144 -0.42 -7.93 7.72
N SER A 145 -0.76 -8.16 6.46
CA SER A 145 -1.65 -9.24 6.01
C SER A 145 -0.98 -10.60 5.98
N THR A 146 0.31 -10.64 5.66
CA THR A 146 1.09 -11.86 5.52
C THR A 146 2.51 -11.64 6.02
N GLY A 147 3.18 -12.71 6.48
CA GLY A 147 4.63 -12.67 6.74
C GLY A 147 5.45 -12.53 5.44
N GLY A 148 6.70 -12.13 5.56
CA GLY A 148 7.62 -11.96 4.44
C GLY A 148 8.79 -11.06 4.78
N VAL A 149 9.70 -10.85 3.81
CA VAL A 149 10.86 -9.96 3.98
C VAL A 149 10.43 -8.50 4.13
N PHE A 150 9.37 -8.10 3.44
CA PHE A 150 8.83 -6.74 3.51
C PHE A 150 7.35 -6.73 3.92
N PRO A 151 6.88 -5.66 4.61
CA PRO A 151 5.48 -5.48 4.96
C PRO A 151 4.56 -5.45 3.75
N VAL A 152 3.43 -6.16 3.85
CA VAL A 152 2.38 -6.19 2.84
C VAL A 152 1.00 -6.26 3.47
N TRP A 153 0.07 -5.50 2.91
CA TRP A 153 -1.36 -5.50 3.24
C TRP A 153 -2.14 -5.87 1.99
N CYS A 154 -3.00 -6.87 2.11
CA CYS A 154 -3.73 -7.48 1.00
C CYS A 154 -5.23 -7.38 1.24
N GLU A 155 -5.97 -6.95 0.22
CA GLU A 155 -7.42 -7.14 0.17
C GLU A 155 -7.77 -8.62 0.22
N LYS A 156 -7.04 -9.44 -0.55
CA LYS A 156 -7.10 -10.90 -0.47
C LYS A 156 -5.68 -11.48 -0.40
N PRO A 157 -5.25 -12.00 0.76
CA PRO A 157 -4.00 -12.74 0.86
C PRO A 157 -4.04 -14.03 0.04
N MET A 158 -2.89 -14.49 -0.44
CA MET A 158 -2.81 -15.78 -1.14
C MET A 158 -3.24 -16.96 -0.24
N PRO A 159 -4.20 -17.79 -0.66
CA PRO A 159 -4.78 -18.84 0.18
C PRO A 159 -3.83 -20.03 0.46
N THR A 160 -2.86 -20.29 -0.42
CA THR A 160 -2.01 -21.51 -0.34
C THR A 160 -0.68 -21.28 0.35
N SER A 161 0.04 -20.19 0.03
CA SER A 161 1.33 -19.86 0.65
C SER A 161 1.17 -18.98 1.88
N GLY A 162 0.05 -18.26 2.01
CA GLY A 162 -0.08 -17.17 2.97
C GLY A 162 0.97 -16.08 2.79
N MET A 163 1.64 -16.01 1.63
CA MET A 163 2.69 -15.05 1.29
C MET A 163 2.27 -14.26 0.07
N GLY A 164 2.11 -12.94 0.22
CA GLY A 164 1.68 -12.06 -0.87
C GLY A 164 0.17 -12.01 -1.05
N CYS A 165 -0.26 -11.21 -2.03
CA CYS A 165 -1.67 -10.96 -2.33
C CYS A 165 -2.12 -11.74 -3.57
N GLU A 166 -3.40 -12.12 -3.61
CA GLU A 166 -4.04 -12.67 -4.80
C GLU A 166 -3.93 -11.68 -5.96
N SER A 167 -3.63 -12.19 -7.16
CA SER A 167 -3.51 -11.37 -8.37
C SER A 167 -4.81 -10.63 -8.67
N GLY A 168 -4.70 -9.39 -9.13
CA GLY A 168 -5.86 -8.56 -9.49
C GLY A 168 -6.60 -7.95 -8.30
N THR A 169 -6.08 -8.06 -7.08
CA THR A 169 -6.68 -7.48 -5.87
C THR A 169 -5.87 -6.30 -5.34
N ALA A 170 -6.53 -5.39 -4.60
CA ALA A 170 -5.85 -4.22 -4.07
C ALA A 170 -4.79 -4.61 -3.04
N SER A 171 -3.64 -3.94 -3.07
CA SER A 171 -2.56 -4.18 -2.13
C SER A 171 -1.78 -2.91 -1.79
N LEU A 172 -1.23 -2.90 -0.58
CA LEU A 172 -0.24 -1.93 -0.14
C LEU A 172 1.04 -2.71 0.17
N THR A 173 2.12 -2.40 -0.51
CA THR A 173 3.41 -3.06 -0.34
C THR A 173 4.46 -2.05 0.09
N MET A 174 5.36 -2.49 0.95
CA MET A 174 6.57 -1.75 1.26
C MET A 174 7.79 -2.48 0.71
N GLY A 175 8.84 -1.73 0.41
CA GLY A 175 10.16 -2.26 0.12
C GLY A 175 11.19 -1.19 0.43
N ASN A 176 12.09 -1.46 1.37
CA ASN A 176 13.03 -0.45 1.88
C ASN A 176 12.30 0.84 2.31
N THR A 177 12.68 1.99 1.74
CA THR A 177 12.08 3.32 1.98
C THR A 177 11.04 3.70 0.92
N LYS A 178 10.32 2.70 0.38
CA LYS A 178 9.28 2.88 -0.64
C LYS A 178 8.00 2.17 -0.25
N ILE A 179 6.87 2.82 -0.51
CA ILE A 179 5.53 2.29 -0.34
C ILE A 179 4.75 2.40 -1.67
N ASN A 180 4.02 1.34 -2.02
CA ASN A 180 3.17 1.30 -3.21
C ASN A 180 1.75 0.87 -2.81
N LEU A 181 0.76 1.71 -3.11
CA LEU A 181 -0.66 1.39 -2.98
C LEU A 181 -1.22 1.20 -4.39
N ILE A 182 -1.74 0.01 -4.70
CA ILE A 182 -2.25 -0.34 -6.02
C ILE A 182 -3.67 -0.94 -5.92
N ASP A 183 -4.54 -0.54 -6.83
CA ASP A 183 -5.82 -1.19 -7.07
C ASP A 183 -5.91 -1.62 -8.56
N PRO A 184 -5.59 -2.89 -8.87
CA PRO A 184 -5.63 -3.39 -10.23
C PRO A 184 -7.01 -3.34 -10.89
N ALA A 185 -8.10 -3.14 -10.13
CA ALA A 185 -9.45 -3.09 -10.68
C ALA A 185 -9.60 -2.00 -11.76
N TRP A 186 -8.93 -0.86 -11.61
CA TRP A 186 -8.96 0.24 -12.58
C TRP A 186 -8.33 -0.14 -13.92
N GLN A 187 -7.12 -0.69 -13.88
CA GLN A 187 -6.43 -1.16 -15.09
C GLN A 187 -7.17 -2.33 -15.74
N ASN A 188 -7.67 -3.28 -14.94
CA ASN A 188 -8.45 -4.40 -15.42
C ASN A 188 -9.74 -3.96 -16.11
N ALA A 189 -10.41 -2.90 -15.63
CA ALA A 189 -11.60 -2.35 -16.28
C ALA A 189 -11.29 -1.80 -17.68
N VAL A 190 -10.16 -1.10 -17.83
CA VAL A 190 -9.66 -0.60 -19.13
C VAL A 190 -9.30 -1.77 -20.06
N ILE A 191 -8.55 -2.76 -19.57
CA ILE A 191 -8.20 -3.96 -20.35
C ILE A 191 -9.46 -4.68 -20.84
N ASN A 192 -10.45 -4.87 -19.96
CA ASN A 192 -11.71 -5.53 -20.31
C ASN A 192 -12.49 -4.75 -21.36
N TYR A 193 -12.57 -3.41 -21.25
CA TYR A 193 -13.17 -2.57 -22.27
C TYR A 193 -12.45 -2.73 -23.62
N MET A 194 -11.12 -2.65 -23.63
CA MET A 194 -10.31 -2.80 -24.84
C MET A 194 -10.50 -4.18 -25.50
N ASN A 195 -10.56 -5.23 -24.69
CA ASN A 195 -10.81 -6.59 -25.18
C ASN A 195 -12.20 -6.72 -25.81
N GLN A 196 -13.22 -6.05 -25.26
CA GLN A 196 -14.56 -6.01 -25.85
C GLN A 196 -14.58 -5.30 -27.21
N GLN A 197 -13.84 -4.19 -27.37
CA GLN A 197 -13.73 -3.48 -28.65
C GLN A 197 -13.05 -4.31 -29.75
N LYS A 198 -12.15 -5.23 -29.36
CA LYS A 198 -11.42 -6.11 -30.29
C LYS A 198 -12.16 -7.42 -30.61
N LYS A 199 -13.33 -7.68 -30.02
CA LYS A 199 -14.10 -8.91 -30.30
C LYS A 199 -14.55 -8.94 -31.75
N THR A 200 -13.91 -9.76 -32.56
CA THR A 200 -14.37 -10.12 -33.89
C THR A 200 -15.10 -11.46 -33.83
N LYS A 201 -16.20 -11.60 -34.57
CA LYS A 201 -16.83 -12.91 -34.76
C LYS A 201 -15.96 -13.69 -35.76
N PRO A 202 -15.57 -14.94 -35.44
CA PRO A 202 -14.88 -15.75 -36.43
C PRO A 202 -15.82 -16.00 -37.61
N MET A 203 -15.32 -15.77 -38.83
CA MET A 203 -16.00 -16.22 -40.05
C MET A 203 -15.53 -17.66 -40.27
N LEU A 204 -16.30 -18.61 -39.74
CA LEU A 204 -16.18 -20.03 -40.03
C LEU A 204 -17.34 -20.46 -40.92
#